data_AF-A0A935PG32-F1
#
_entry.id   AF-A0A935PG32-F1
#
_cell.length_a   1.000
_cell.length_b   1.000
_cell.length_c   1.000
_cell.angle_alpha   90.00
_cell.angle_beta   90.00
_cell.angle_gamma   90.00
#
_symmetry.space_group_name_H-M   'P 1'
#
loop_
_entity.id
_entity.type
_entity.pdbx_description
1 polymer ?
#
loop_
_entity_poly.entity_id
_entity_poly.type
_entity_poly.pdbx_seq_one_letter_code
_entity_poly.pdbx_strand_id
1 'polypeptide(L)'
;MPFRLEAVPSLFGDGILSRQSPDLEELRRGLRVVMSGEDFERLGLAERETVEVRTPAGSARAEAERDAGMLKGLLLLRHAAGRPAGLSLIRQGAGCIPADIVRIGT
;
A
#
# COMPACT_ATOMS: atom_id res chain seq x y z
N MET A 1 -8.68 -16.13 -3.58
CA MET A 1 -8.10 -15.54 -4.80
C MET A 1 -7.18 -14.42 -4.38
N PRO A 2 -6.00 -14.25 -5.02
CA PRO A 2 -5.09 -13.16 -4.70
C PRO A 2 -5.77 -11.82 -4.98
N PHE A 3 -5.39 -10.79 -4.23
CA PHE A 3 -5.81 -9.42 -4.48
C PHE A 3 -5.20 -8.90 -5.79
N ARG A 4 -5.76 -7.81 -6.29
CA ARG A 4 -5.19 -7.00 -7.36
C ARG A 4 -4.63 -5.72 -6.77
N LEU A 5 -3.35 -5.43 -6.98
CA LEU A 5 -2.64 -4.26 -6.49
C LEU A 5 -2.39 -3.28 -7.64
N GLU A 6 -2.78 -2.03 -7.42
CA GLU A 6 -2.50 -0.92 -8.32
C GLU A 6 -1.71 0.15 -7.56
N ALA A 7 -0.61 0.62 -8.16
CA ALA A 7 0.16 1.71 -7.60
C ALA A 7 -0.44 3.03 -8.06
N VAL A 8 -0.90 3.84 -7.11
CA VAL A 8 -1.53 5.13 -7.42
C VAL A 8 -0.64 6.28 -6.93
N PRO A 9 -0.40 7.30 -7.76
CA PRO A 9 0.34 8.47 -7.34
C PRO A 9 -0.48 9.25 -6.31
N SER A 10 0.12 9.52 -5.16
CA SER A 10 -0.44 10.39 -4.13
C SER A 10 0.12 11.79 -4.33
N LEU A 11 -0.73 12.78 -4.61
CA LEU A 11 -0.30 14.18 -4.73
C LEU A 11 0.48 14.66 -3.49
N PHE A 12 0.04 14.24 -2.31
CA PHE A 12 0.66 14.59 -1.04
C PHE A 12 1.82 13.68 -0.65
N GLY A 13 1.92 12.48 -1.23
CA GLY A 13 2.94 11.49 -0.89
C GLY A 13 4.10 11.43 -1.87
N ASP A 14 3.85 11.58 -3.15
CA ASP A 14 4.82 11.25 -4.20
C ASP A 14 5.43 12.49 -4.87
N GLY A 15 4.91 13.67 -4.57
CA GLY A 15 5.48 14.96 -5.00
C GLY A 15 6.91 15.17 -4.51
N ILE A 16 7.75 15.84 -5.32
CA ILE A 16 9.16 16.12 -4.98
C ILE A 16 9.27 16.91 -3.66
N LEU A 17 8.45 17.95 -3.50
CA LEU A 17 8.42 18.75 -2.27
C LEU A 17 8.03 17.90 -1.05
N SER A 18 7.02 17.04 -1.22
CA SER A 18 6.58 16.12 -0.15
C SER A 18 7.58 15.02 0.20
N ARG A 19 8.52 14.69 -0.70
CA ARG A 19 9.60 13.73 -0.43
C ARG A 19 10.81 14.39 0.24
N GLN A 20 10.95 15.70 0.15
CA GLN A 20 12.08 16.46 0.70
C GLN A 20 11.74 17.16 2.03
N SER A 21 10.47 17.18 2.43
CA SER A 21 10.02 17.77 3.69
C SER A 21 9.96 16.72 4.80
N PRO A 22 10.74 16.88 5.90
CA PRO A 22 10.68 16.00 7.07
C PRO A 22 9.30 15.99 7.74
N ASP A 23 8.65 17.16 7.85
CA ASP A 23 7.32 17.29 8.47
C ASP A 23 6.25 16.47 7.71
N LEU A 24 6.36 16.41 6.38
CA LEU A 24 5.46 15.63 5.54
C LEU A 24 5.80 14.13 5.55
N GLU A 25 7.03 13.75 5.89
CA GLU A 25 7.40 12.34 6.05
C GLU A 25 6.64 11.69 7.21
N GLU A 26 6.55 12.37 8.36
CA GLU A 26 5.78 11.90 9.52
C GLU A 26 4.30 11.74 9.19
N LEU A 27 3.73 12.61 8.37
CA LEU A 27 2.33 12.52 7.95
C LEU A 27 2.08 11.36 6.98
N ARG A 28 3.03 11.07 6.10
CA ARG A 28 2.93 9.96 5.13
C ARG A 28 2.97 8.58 5.80
N ARG A 29 3.70 8.47 6.92
CA ARG A 29 3.89 7.22 7.70
C ARG A 29 4.28 6.01 6.84
N GLY A 30 5.21 6.19 5.91
CA GLY A 30 5.71 5.11 5.07
C GLY A 30 4.76 4.69 3.93
N LEU A 31 4.84 3.41 3.55
CA LEU A 31 3.97 2.81 2.53
C LEU A 31 2.58 2.52 3.10
N ARG A 32 1.55 2.72 2.28
CA ARG A 32 0.17 2.40 2.65
C ARG A 32 -0.48 1.50 1.62
N VAL A 33 -1.25 0.53 2.11
CA VAL A 33 -2.11 -0.31 1.30
C VAL A 33 -3.56 -0.05 1.65
N VAL A 34 -4.29 0.52 0.71
CA VAL A 34 -5.70 0.88 0.88
C VAL A 34 -6.56 -0.24 0.32
N MET A 35 -7.59 -0.65 1.06
CA MET A 35 -8.52 -1.72 0.67
C MET A 35 -9.96 -1.40 1.06
N SER A 36 -10.91 -2.19 0.57
CA SER A 36 -12.31 -2.08 0.97
C SER A 36 -12.51 -2.39 2.46
N GLY A 37 -13.55 -1.81 3.07
CA GLY A 37 -13.94 -2.15 4.44
C GLY A 37 -14.20 -3.65 4.62
N GLU A 38 -14.85 -4.28 3.66
CA GLU A 38 -15.11 -5.73 3.67
C GLU A 38 -13.83 -6.56 3.68
N ASP A 39 -12.82 -6.19 2.88
CA ASP A 39 -11.56 -6.92 2.85
C ASP A 39 -10.75 -6.71 4.12
N PHE A 40 -10.78 -5.50 4.66
CA PHE A 40 -10.14 -5.16 5.93
C PHE A 40 -10.70 -5.98 7.08
N GLU A 41 -12.03 -6.07 7.17
CA GLU A 41 -12.74 -6.87 8.17
C GLU A 41 -12.52 -8.37 7.95
N ARG A 42 -12.57 -8.84 6.70
CA ARG A 42 -12.29 -10.23 6.33
C ARG A 42 -10.89 -10.67 6.72
N LEU A 43 -9.91 -9.78 6.65
CA LEU A 43 -8.53 -10.03 7.07
C LEU A 43 -8.33 -9.87 8.59
N GLY A 44 -9.33 -9.36 9.32
CA GLY A 44 -9.27 -9.17 10.77
C GLY A 44 -8.20 -8.17 11.20
N LEU A 45 -8.00 -7.10 10.41
CA LEU A 45 -6.98 -6.10 10.65
C LEU A 45 -7.43 -5.08 11.71
N ALA A 46 -6.51 -4.66 12.55
CA ALA A 46 -6.68 -3.51 13.44
C ALA A 46 -6.39 -2.20 12.69
N GLU A 47 -6.95 -1.08 13.18
CA GLU A 47 -6.63 0.23 12.62
C GLU A 47 -5.12 0.45 12.61
N ARG A 48 -4.58 0.79 11.44
CA ARG A 48 -3.15 1.08 11.25
C ARG A 48 -2.23 -0.11 11.50
N GLU A 49 -2.75 -1.33 11.44
CA GLU A 49 -1.95 -2.55 11.49
C GLU A 49 -0.94 -2.55 10.32
N THR A 50 0.32 -2.85 10.62
CA THR A 50 1.34 -3.03 9.59
C THR A 50 1.22 -4.43 9.04
N VAL A 51 1.12 -4.55 7.72
CA VAL A 51 1.03 -5.82 7.01
C VAL A 51 2.20 -5.98 6.05
N GLU A 52 2.53 -7.22 5.70
CA GLU A 52 3.41 -7.50 4.58
C GLU A 52 2.59 -7.66 3.30
N VAL A 53 2.85 -6.78 2.32
CA VAL A 53 2.31 -6.89 0.96
C VAL A 53 3.30 -7.72 0.16
N ARG A 54 2.83 -8.80 -0.45
CA ARG A 54 3.63 -9.68 -1.31
C ARG A 54 3.13 -9.63 -2.74
N THR A 55 4.05 -9.53 -3.68
CA THR A 55 3.80 -9.56 -5.13
C THR A 55 4.82 -10.49 -5.78
N PRO A 56 4.64 -10.88 -7.05
CA PRO A 56 5.66 -11.63 -7.79
C PRO A 56 7.01 -10.91 -7.91
N ALA A 57 7.04 -9.58 -7.74
CA ALA A 57 8.26 -8.78 -7.83
C ALA A 57 9.03 -8.70 -6.50
N GLY A 58 8.35 -8.90 -5.38
CA GLY A 58 8.93 -8.79 -4.05
C GLY A 58 7.89 -8.56 -2.96
N SER A 59 8.36 -8.24 -1.75
CA SER A 59 7.52 -7.91 -0.60
C SER A 59 7.95 -6.62 0.09
N ALA A 60 7.01 -5.98 0.77
CA ALA A 60 7.27 -4.79 1.57
C ALA A 60 6.22 -4.62 2.68
N ARG A 61 6.62 -3.93 3.76
CA ARG A 61 5.73 -3.57 4.85
C ARG A 61 4.94 -2.31 4.50
N ALA A 62 3.64 -2.32 4.78
CA ALA A 62 2.76 -1.17 4.59
C ALA A 62 1.74 -1.08 5.73
N GLU A 63 1.36 0.15 6.10
CA GLU A 63 0.22 0.39 6.99
C GLU A 63 -1.07 0.08 6.20
N ALA A 64 -1.95 -0.75 6.78
CA ALA A 64 -3.23 -1.08 6.19
C ALA A 64 -4.26 0.03 6.46
N GLU A 65 -4.97 0.45 5.42
CA GLU A 65 -5.99 1.49 5.46
C GLU A 65 -7.28 0.96 4.81
N ARG A 66 -8.42 1.22 5.43
CA ARG A 66 -9.74 0.94 4.85
C ARG A 66 -10.32 2.22 4.24
N ASP A 67 -10.95 2.09 3.09
CA ASP A 67 -11.65 3.19 2.43
C ASP A 67 -13.01 2.70 1.90
N ALA A 68 -14.06 3.51 2.10
CA ALA A 68 -15.43 3.15 1.74
C ALA A 68 -15.71 3.19 0.23
N GLY A 69 -14.89 3.91 -0.55
CA GLY A 69 -14.97 3.99 -2.00
C GLY A 69 -14.23 2.85 -2.72
N MET A 70 -13.57 1.96 -1.97
CA MET A 70 -12.76 0.90 -2.54
C MET A 70 -13.57 -0.33 -2.95
N LEU A 71 -13.25 -0.86 -4.14
CA LEU A 71 -13.81 -2.11 -4.63
C LEU A 71 -13.18 -3.31 -3.92
N LYS A 72 -14.01 -4.31 -3.62
CA LYS A 72 -13.57 -5.58 -3.05
C LYS A 72 -12.53 -6.28 -3.94
N GLY A 73 -11.46 -6.79 -3.33
CA GLY A 73 -10.37 -7.48 -4.02
C GLY A 73 -9.38 -6.57 -4.75
N LEU A 74 -9.59 -5.25 -4.74
CA LEU A 74 -8.64 -4.25 -5.23
C LEU A 74 -7.89 -3.61 -4.06
N LEU A 75 -6.58 -3.45 -4.23
CA LEU A 75 -5.68 -2.78 -3.31
C LEU A 75 -5.03 -1.60 -4.02
N LEU A 76 -4.96 -0.45 -3.36
CA LEU A 76 -4.15 0.66 -3.84
C LEU A 76 -2.89 0.81 -3.00
N LEU A 77 -1.74 0.79 -3.66
CA LEU A 77 -0.46 1.12 -3.04
C LEU A 77 -0.21 2.62 -3.17
N ARG A 78 -0.09 3.31 -2.03
CA ARG A 78 0.23 4.74 -1.97
C ARG A 78 1.63 4.95 -1.42
N HIS A 79 2.21 6.10 -1.77
CA HIS A 79 3.51 6.58 -1.26
C HIS A 79 4.70 5.74 -1.72
N ALA A 80 4.55 5.00 -2.82
CA ALA A 80 5.60 4.15 -3.38
C ALA A 80 6.74 4.96 -4.02
N ALA A 81 6.47 6.18 -4.50
CA ALA A 81 7.47 6.94 -5.22
C ALA A 81 8.62 7.37 -4.29
N GLY A 82 9.85 7.14 -4.74
CA GLY A 82 11.06 7.43 -3.96
C GLY A 82 11.33 6.48 -2.80
N ARG A 83 10.56 5.38 -2.65
CA ARG A 83 10.82 4.35 -1.63
C ARG A 83 11.23 3.05 -2.30
N PRO A 84 12.46 2.55 -2.09
CA PRO A 84 12.91 1.28 -2.67
C PRO A 84 11.96 0.12 -2.38
N ALA A 85 11.42 0.03 -1.16
CA ALA A 85 10.46 -1.00 -0.77
C ALA A 85 9.11 -0.90 -1.50
N GLY A 86 8.66 0.31 -1.85
CA GLY A 86 7.44 0.49 -2.64
C GLY A 86 7.68 0.12 -4.11
N LEU A 87 8.84 0.51 -4.63
CA LEU A 87 9.25 0.20 -5.99
C LEU A 87 9.52 -1.30 -6.19
N SER A 88 9.95 -2.04 -5.16
CA SER A 88 10.13 -3.49 -5.25
C SER A 88 8.83 -4.28 -5.39
N LEU A 89 7.67 -3.66 -5.10
CA LEU A 89 6.36 -4.26 -5.32
C LEU A 89 5.83 -4.08 -6.76
N ILE A 90 6.41 -3.16 -7.52
CA ILE A 90 5.86 -2.71 -8.80
C ILE A 90 6.83 -3.05 -9.93
N ARG A 91 6.33 -3.70 -10.99
CA ARG A 91 7.07 -3.83 -12.24
C ARG A 91 6.71 -2.67 -13.16
N GLN A 92 7.71 -1.98 -13.71
CA GLN A 92 7.52 -0.92 -14.72
C GLN A 92 6.60 -1.44 -15.84
N GLY A 93 5.50 -0.72 -16.10
CA GLY A 93 4.52 -1.07 -17.15
C GLY A 93 3.39 -2.03 -16.75
N ALA A 94 3.38 -2.59 -15.55
CA ALA A 94 2.26 -3.40 -15.06
C ALA A 94 1.23 -2.51 -14.32
N GLY A 95 0.07 -2.26 -14.93
CA GLY A 95 -0.98 -1.43 -14.33
C GLY A 95 -1.70 -2.10 -13.15
N CYS A 96 -1.73 -3.44 -13.10
CA CYS A 96 -2.40 -4.19 -12.05
C CYS A 96 -1.64 -5.50 -11.80
N ILE A 97 -1.25 -5.74 -10.54
CA ILE A 97 -0.33 -6.82 -10.15
C ILE A 97 -1.04 -7.73 -9.14
N PRO A 98 -0.97 -9.07 -9.25
CA PRO A 98 -1.49 -9.94 -8.20
C PRO A 98 -0.72 -9.72 -6.90
N ALA A 99 -1.44 -9.66 -5.77
CA ALA A 99 -0.85 -9.44 -4.46
C ALA A 99 -1.53 -10.25 -3.37
N ASP A 100 -0.74 -10.55 -2.33
CA ASP A 100 -1.22 -11.15 -1.09
C ASP A 100 -0.93 -10.21 0.08
N ILE A 101 -1.83 -10.22 1.06
CA ILE A 101 -1.67 -9.50 2.33
C ILE A 101 -1.41 -10.53 3.42
N VAL A 102 -0.26 -10.40 4.08
CA VAL A 102 0.15 -11.26 5.18
C VAL A 102 0.26 -10.44 6.45
N ARG A 103 -0.44 -10.87 7.50
CA ARG A 103 -0.30 -10.30 8.82
C ARG A 103 1.07 -10.68 9.37
N ILE A 104 1.84 -9.69 9.77
CA ILE A 104 3.11 -9.86 10.47
C ILE A 104 2.77 -9.68 11.94
N GLY A 105 2.82 -10.76 12.72
CA GLY A 105 2.46 -10.74 14.13
C GLY A 105 3.15 -9.58 14.86
N THR A 106 2.42 -8.97 15.79
CA THR A 106 2.94 -7.95 16.71
C THR A 106 4.09 -8.47 17.56
#